data_AF-A0A2A7BG39-F1
#
_entry.id   AF-A0A2A7BG39-F1
#
_cell.length_a   1.000
_cell.length_b   1.000
_cell.length_c   1.000
_cell.angle_alpha   90.00
_cell.angle_beta   90.00
_cell.angle_gamma   90.00
#
_symmetry.space_group_name_H-M   'P 1'
#
loop_
_entity.id
_entity.type
_entity.pdbx_description
1 polymer ?
#
loop_
_entity_poly.entity_id
_entity_poly.type
_entity_poly.pdbx_seq_one_letter_code
_entity_poly.pdbx_strand_id
1 'polypeptide(L)'
;MPKDIHTQDPSQQRASRLLLAMGVIVLLGALAYFGLTLAVNRRTPANPDTHFDAENGISVDYESAVWPVCQMTEDAALGHALQLASGEDSANANYQVVLFQRGDKATYEDFISQSEADLKAAYGVISPRKVKLQVEGATVTAVRCDIQAYYAVLATIEYDSGDVIYVSGLTKLASISDIVNLVESVSLT
;
A
#
# COMPACT_ATOMS: atom_id res chain seq x y z
N MET A 1 19.49 27.82 -64.09
CA MET A 1 18.61 26.69 -63.70
C MET A 1 19.19 25.44 -64.35
N PRO A 2 19.31 24.27 -63.69
CA PRO A 2 18.44 23.75 -62.62
C PRO A 2 19.18 23.39 -61.31
N LYS A 3 18.41 23.06 -60.28
CA LYS A 3 18.83 22.68 -58.92
C LYS A 3 18.99 21.16 -58.87
N ASP A 4 20.19 20.66 -58.57
CA ASP A 4 20.38 19.23 -58.29
C ASP A 4 19.92 18.94 -56.85
N ILE A 5 18.85 18.17 -56.82
CA ILE A 5 18.12 17.74 -55.63
C ILE A 5 18.98 16.70 -54.92
N HIS A 6 19.17 16.91 -53.62
CA HIS A 6 19.88 16.03 -52.69
C HIS A 6 19.29 14.60 -52.78
N THR A 7 19.94 13.73 -53.55
CA THR A 7 19.58 12.31 -53.64
C THR A 7 19.88 11.68 -52.29
N GLN A 8 18.86 11.43 -51.48
CA GLN A 8 19.03 10.72 -50.22
C GLN A 8 19.61 9.33 -50.50
N ASP A 9 20.79 9.08 -49.94
CA ASP A 9 21.55 7.85 -50.04
C ASP A 9 20.67 6.65 -49.58
N PRO A 10 20.58 5.53 -50.33
CA PRO A 10 19.76 4.37 -49.97
C PRO A 10 20.10 3.78 -48.59
N SER A 11 21.30 4.05 -48.09
CA SER A 11 21.74 3.73 -46.71
C SER A 11 21.04 4.58 -45.65
N GLN A 12 20.82 5.88 -45.92
CA GLN A 12 20.09 6.81 -45.04
C GLN A 12 18.61 6.47 -44.93
N GLN A 13 17.96 6.04 -46.03
CA GLN A 13 16.57 5.58 -45.98
C GLN A 13 16.39 4.30 -45.16
N ARG A 14 17.35 3.37 -45.22
CA ARG A 14 17.33 2.14 -44.42
C ARG A 14 17.59 2.43 -42.94
N ALA A 15 18.56 3.29 -42.63
CA ALA A 15 18.84 3.73 -41.26
C ALA A 15 17.66 4.52 -40.66
N SER A 16 17.02 5.39 -41.44
CA SER A 16 15.81 6.14 -41.05
C SER A 16 14.66 5.18 -40.73
N ARG A 17 14.39 4.17 -41.56
CA ARG A 17 13.36 3.16 -41.28
C ARG A 17 13.66 2.33 -40.03
N LEU A 18 14.92 2.00 -39.77
CA LEU A 18 15.34 1.29 -38.56
C LEU A 18 15.13 2.13 -37.30
N LEU A 19 15.52 3.41 -37.33
CA LEU A 19 15.29 4.34 -36.21
C LEU A 19 13.80 4.56 -35.95
N LEU A 20 13.00 4.67 -37.01
CA LEU A 20 11.55 4.83 -36.92
C LEU A 20 10.90 3.58 -36.31
N ALA A 21 11.33 2.38 -36.74
CA ALA A 21 10.86 1.12 -36.18
C ALA A 21 11.24 0.96 -34.69
N MET A 22 12.47 1.31 -34.30
CA MET A 22 12.90 1.31 -32.90
C MET A 22 12.08 2.30 -32.06
N GLY A 23 11.84 3.51 -32.57
CA GLY A 23 11.02 4.51 -31.90
C GLY A 23 9.60 4.02 -31.63
N VAL A 24 8.99 3.32 -32.59
CA VAL A 24 7.66 2.70 -32.42
C VAL A 24 7.68 1.61 -31.34
N ILE A 25 8.71 0.75 -31.30
CA ILE A 25 8.82 -0.31 -30.28
C ILE A 25 8.96 0.29 -28.88
N VAL A 26 9.79 1.33 -28.71
CA VAL A 26 9.95 2.01 -27.42
C VAL A 26 8.65 2.68 -26.99
N LEU A 27 7.94 3.32 -27.92
CA LEU A 27 6.65 3.96 -27.62
C LEU A 27 5.58 2.93 -27.22
N LEU A 28 5.50 1.81 -27.93
CA LEU A 28 4.60 0.70 -27.59
C LEU A 28 4.96 0.09 -26.23
N GLY A 29 6.25 -0.07 -25.94
CA GLY A 29 6.73 -0.51 -24.64
C GLY A 29 6.35 0.45 -23.51
N ALA A 30 6.51 1.76 -23.73
CA ALA A 30 6.11 2.78 -22.76
C ALA A 30 4.58 2.83 -22.56
N LEU A 31 3.79 2.71 -23.63
CA LEU A 31 2.33 2.65 -23.54
C LEU A 31 1.84 1.36 -22.87
N ALA A 32 2.46 0.22 -23.14
CA ALA A 32 2.17 -1.05 -22.48
C ALA A 32 2.56 -0.99 -21.00
N TYR A 33 3.72 -0.44 -20.67
CA TYR A 33 4.14 -0.22 -19.28
C TYR A 33 3.22 0.75 -18.56
N PHE A 34 2.78 1.83 -19.21
CA PHE A 34 1.84 2.79 -18.64
C PHE A 34 0.46 2.17 -18.46
N GLY A 35 -0.03 1.39 -19.43
CA GLY A 35 -1.26 0.63 -19.34
C GLY A 35 -1.22 -0.42 -18.22
N LEU A 36 -0.10 -1.14 -18.08
CA LEU A 36 0.12 -2.09 -16.99
C LEU A 36 0.22 -1.36 -15.65
N THR A 37 0.91 -0.22 -15.60
CA THR A 37 0.99 0.61 -14.39
C THR A 37 -0.38 1.13 -14.01
N LEU A 38 -1.23 1.56 -14.96
CA LEU A 38 -2.61 1.94 -14.71
C LEU A 38 -3.51 0.75 -14.34
N ALA A 39 -3.27 -0.43 -14.90
CA ALA A 39 -4.04 -1.64 -14.58
C ALA A 39 -3.68 -2.19 -13.19
N VAL A 40 -2.41 -2.08 -12.78
CA VAL A 40 -1.94 -2.47 -11.46
C VAL A 40 -2.20 -1.36 -10.43
N ASN A 41 -2.19 -0.08 -10.83
CA ASN A 41 -2.65 1.05 -9.99
C ASN A 41 -4.16 1.21 -9.97
N ARG A 42 -4.91 0.54 -10.84
CA ARG A 42 -6.31 0.24 -10.55
C ARG A 42 -6.26 -0.73 -9.38
N ARG A 43 -6.15 -0.17 -8.18
CA ARG A 43 -6.73 -0.76 -6.97
C ARG A 43 -8.04 -1.34 -7.44
N THR A 44 -8.21 -2.65 -7.37
CA THR A 44 -9.55 -3.23 -7.37
C THR A 44 -10.29 -2.38 -6.35
N PRO A 45 -11.26 -1.54 -6.77
CA PRO A 45 -11.92 -0.66 -5.82
C PRO A 45 -12.40 -1.56 -4.71
N ALA A 46 -12.03 -1.26 -3.47
CA ALA A 46 -12.64 -1.92 -2.33
C ALA A 46 -14.15 -1.83 -2.58
N ASN A 47 -14.85 -2.96 -2.54
CA ASN A 47 -16.31 -2.97 -2.52
C ASN A 47 -16.71 -3.23 -1.08
N PRO A 48 -16.52 -2.24 -0.17
CA PRO A 48 -16.87 -2.45 1.22
C PRO A 48 -18.36 -2.75 1.29
N ASP A 49 -18.68 -3.87 1.94
CA ASP A 49 -20.04 -4.31 2.17
C ASP A 49 -20.46 -4.06 3.63
N THR A 50 -19.49 -3.75 4.49
CA THR A 50 -19.66 -3.65 5.94
C THR A 50 -19.00 -2.38 6.45
N HIS A 51 -19.76 -1.63 7.23
CA HIS A 51 -19.28 -0.49 8.01
C HIS A 51 -19.25 -0.89 9.49
N PHE A 52 -18.16 -0.57 10.19
CA PHE A 52 -18.05 -0.83 11.61
C PHE A 52 -17.53 0.40 12.36
N ASP A 53 -18.34 0.84 13.33
CA ASP A 53 -17.98 1.86 14.31
C ASP A 53 -17.43 1.19 15.56
N ALA A 54 -16.16 1.42 15.79
CA ALA A 54 -15.41 0.74 16.83
C ALA A 54 -15.49 1.57 18.13
N GLU A 55 -15.50 0.91 19.29
CA GLU A 55 -15.60 1.58 20.61
C GLU A 55 -14.47 2.58 20.90
N ASN A 56 -13.31 2.44 20.25
CA ASN A 56 -12.21 3.40 20.32
C ASN A 56 -12.43 4.64 19.43
N GLY A 57 -13.60 4.75 18.78
CA GLY A 57 -14.00 5.84 17.89
C GLY A 57 -13.31 5.84 16.52
N ILE A 58 -12.78 4.70 16.11
CA ILE A 58 -12.33 4.43 14.74
C ILE A 58 -13.50 3.85 13.97
N SER A 59 -13.76 4.35 12.77
CA SER A 59 -14.68 3.73 11.82
C SER A 59 -13.92 3.15 10.66
N VAL A 60 -14.37 2.01 10.16
CA VAL A 60 -13.76 1.35 9.02
C VAL A 60 -14.81 0.72 8.11
N ASP A 61 -14.69 1.00 6.82
CA ASP A 61 -15.44 0.33 5.76
C ASP A 61 -14.59 -0.81 5.19
N TYR A 62 -15.08 -2.05 5.28
CA TYR A 62 -14.33 -3.23 4.86
C TYR A 62 -15.19 -4.24 4.10
N GLU A 63 -14.52 -5.14 3.40
CA GLU A 63 -15.14 -6.27 2.72
C GLU A 63 -15.14 -7.48 3.66
N SER A 64 -16.32 -7.86 4.17
CA SER A 64 -16.49 -8.93 5.15
C SER A 64 -16.01 -10.30 4.67
N ALA A 65 -16.03 -10.53 3.36
CA ALA A 65 -15.51 -11.74 2.74
C ALA A 65 -13.98 -11.85 2.89
N VAL A 66 -13.27 -10.71 2.94
CA VAL A 66 -11.81 -10.64 3.13
C VAL A 66 -11.46 -10.54 4.61
N TRP A 67 -12.27 -9.82 5.39
CA TRP A 67 -12.06 -9.57 6.82
C TRP A 67 -13.23 -10.09 7.66
N PRO A 68 -13.41 -11.42 7.77
CA PRO A 68 -14.53 -12.00 8.51
C PRO A 68 -14.42 -11.79 10.03
N VAL A 69 -13.23 -11.50 10.55
CA VAL A 69 -13.01 -11.23 11.97
C VAL A 69 -12.78 -9.74 12.17
N CYS A 70 -13.70 -9.08 12.87
CA CYS A 70 -13.59 -7.68 13.27
C CYS A 70 -13.97 -7.59 14.75
N GLN A 71 -13.01 -7.22 15.61
CA GLN A 71 -13.23 -7.20 17.06
C GLN A 71 -12.28 -6.23 17.77
N MET A 72 -12.67 -5.79 18.96
CA MET A 72 -11.75 -5.11 19.86
C MET A 72 -10.82 -6.11 20.54
N THR A 73 -9.54 -5.72 20.63
CA THR A 73 -8.52 -6.48 21.32
C THR A 73 -7.75 -5.58 22.28
N GLU A 74 -7.33 -6.17 23.39
CA GLU A 74 -6.35 -5.55 24.30
C GLU A 74 -5.02 -6.26 24.12
N ASP A 75 -4.06 -5.54 23.57
CA ASP A 75 -2.68 -6.01 23.44
C ASP A 75 -1.78 -5.32 24.47
N ALA A 76 -0.83 -6.05 25.05
CA ALA A 76 0.04 -5.49 26.08
C ALA A 76 1.04 -4.44 25.53
N ALA A 77 1.32 -4.46 24.23
CA ALA A 77 2.23 -3.53 23.55
C ALA A 77 1.49 -2.39 22.83
N LEU A 78 0.30 -2.66 22.28
CA LEU A 78 -0.51 -1.71 21.52
C LEU A 78 -1.74 -1.18 22.30
N GLY A 79 -2.03 -1.71 23.49
CA GLY A 79 -3.20 -1.31 24.26
C GLY A 79 -4.51 -1.69 23.58
N HIS A 80 -5.52 -0.82 23.70
CA HIS A 80 -6.85 -1.06 23.15
C HIS A 80 -6.89 -0.76 21.64
N ALA A 81 -7.02 -1.80 20.83
CA ALA A 81 -6.94 -1.73 19.38
C ALA A 81 -8.11 -2.46 18.71
N LEU A 82 -8.54 -1.94 17.55
CA LEU A 82 -9.46 -2.62 16.66
C LEU A 82 -8.68 -3.60 15.78
N GLN A 83 -9.03 -4.88 15.84
CA GLN A 83 -8.43 -5.94 15.04
C GLN A 83 -9.36 -6.34 13.90
N LEU A 84 -8.82 -6.34 12.67
CA LEU A 84 -9.41 -7.01 11.52
C LEU A 84 -8.49 -8.13 11.06
N ALA A 85 -9.03 -9.34 10.89
CA ALA A 85 -8.27 -10.50 10.43
C ALA A 85 -8.99 -11.28 9.33
N SER A 86 -8.21 -11.90 8.45
CA SER A 86 -8.71 -12.69 7.32
C SER A 86 -9.22 -14.09 7.71
N GLY A 87 -9.27 -14.38 9.01
CA GLY A 87 -9.70 -15.65 9.57
C GLY A 87 -9.39 -15.72 11.07
N GLU A 88 -9.80 -16.81 11.71
CA GLU A 88 -9.55 -17.05 13.15
C GLU A 88 -8.21 -17.73 13.43
N ASP A 89 -7.65 -18.43 12.42
CA ASP A 89 -6.43 -19.23 12.57
C ASP A 89 -5.21 -18.53 11.97
N SER A 90 -4.31 -18.07 12.85
CA SER A 90 -3.03 -17.45 12.50
C SER A 90 -2.01 -18.43 11.91
N ALA A 91 -2.23 -19.75 12.03
CA ALA A 91 -1.40 -20.77 11.37
C ALA A 91 -1.69 -20.87 9.86
N ASN A 92 -2.77 -20.26 9.38
CA ASN A 92 -3.07 -20.22 7.96
C ASN A 92 -1.97 -19.48 7.21
N ALA A 93 -1.45 -20.09 6.17
CA ALA A 93 -0.40 -19.51 5.33
C ALA A 93 -0.83 -18.19 4.67
N ASN A 94 -2.12 -17.93 4.51
CA ASN A 94 -2.66 -16.68 3.95
C ASN A 94 -3.28 -15.78 5.02
N TYR A 95 -2.96 -16.01 6.30
CA TYR A 95 -3.47 -15.18 7.38
C TYR A 95 -2.99 -13.74 7.23
N GLN A 96 -3.94 -12.83 7.35
CA GLN A 96 -3.71 -11.38 7.36
C GLN A 96 -4.36 -10.81 8.61
N VAL A 97 -3.70 -9.83 9.21
CA VAL A 97 -4.26 -9.10 10.35
C VAL A 97 -3.86 -7.63 10.26
N VAL A 98 -4.79 -6.75 10.62
CA VAL A 98 -4.56 -5.32 10.76
C VAL A 98 -5.09 -4.86 12.10
N LEU A 99 -4.25 -4.14 12.83
CA LEU A 99 -4.57 -3.54 14.12
C LEU A 99 -4.61 -2.03 13.97
N PHE A 100 -5.69 -1.42 14.45
CA PHE A 100 -5.90 0.02 14.50
C PHE A 100 -5.97 0.49 15.94
N GLN A 101 -4.97 1.24 16.36
CA GLN A 101 -4.90 1.84 17.68
C GLN A 101 -5.11 3.34 17.56
N ARG A 102 -6.09 3.87 18.30
CA ARG A 102 -6.27 5.32 18.44
C ARG A 102 -5.39 5.82 19.57
N GLY A 103 -4.73 6.94 19.32
CA GLY A 103 -3.97 7.69 20.31
C GLY A 103 -3.84 9.15 19.91
N ASP A 104 -2.77 9.77 20.37
CA ASP A 104 -2.38 11.15 20.08
C ASP A 104 -0.88 11.21 19.76
N LYS A 105 -0.37 12.38 19.40
CA LYS A 105 1.07 12.58 19.12
C LYS A 105 1.99 12.29 20.30
N ALA A 106 1.47 12.19 21.52
CA ALA A 106 2.24 11.86 22.72
C ALA A 106 2.29 10.35 22.99
N THR A 107 1.45 9.55 22.32
CA THR A 107 1.34 8.11 22.51
C THR A 107 2.62 7.40 22.05
N TYR A 108 3.15 7.78 20.89
CA TYR A 108 4.45 7.33 20.40
C TYR A 108 5.30 8.51 19.93
N GLU A 109 6.56 8.57 20.37
CA GLU A 109 7.55 9.53 19.87
C GLU A 109 7.87 9.29 18.39
N ASP A 110 8.04 8.02 18.01
CA ASP A 110 8.17 7.58 16.62
C ASP A 110 7.69 6.13 16.48
N PHE A 111 6.40 5.97 16.16
CA PHE A 111 5.75 4.67 16.02
C PHE A 111 6.41 3.78 14.96
N ILE A 112 6.78 4.35 13.81
CA ILE A 112 7.34 3.58 12.70
C ILE A 112 8.73 3.09 13.05
N SER A 113 9.60 3.96 13.56
CA SER A 113 10.96 3.56 13.94
C SER A 113 10.98 2.54 15.08
N GLN A 114 10.10 2.69 16.08
CA GLN A 114 9.97 1.71 17.17
C GLN A 114 9.48 0.37 16.64
N SER A 115 8.42 0.36 15.83
CA SER A 115 7.88 -0.86 15.24
C SER A 115 8.88 -1.54 14.29
N GLU A 116 9.65 -0.79 13.52
CA GLU A 116 10.74 -1.34 12.70
C GLU A 116 11.82 -2.01 13.56
N ALA A 117 12.18 -1.40 14.70
CA ALA A 117 13.15 -2.00 15.62
C ALA A 117 12.63 -3.31 16.21
N ASP A 118 11.35 -3.36 16.59
CA ASP A 118 10.70 -4.56 17.12
C ASP A 118 10.62 -5.67 16.08
N LEU A 119 10.24 -5.33 14.84
CA LEU A 119 10.22 -6.28 13.72
C LEU A 119 11.62 -6.81 13.41
N LYS A 120 12.64 -5.95 13.49
CA LYS A 120 14.04 -6.35 13.34
C LYS A 120 14.51 -7.28 14.45
N ALA A 121 14.09 -7.03 15.69
CA ALA A 121 14.41 -7.90 16.83
C ALA A 121 13.73 -9.27 16.70
N ALA A 122 12.48 -9.31 16.26
CA ALA A 122 11.69 -10.53 16.12
C ALA A 122 12.08 -11.38 14.91
N TYR A 123 12.34 -10.76 13.75
CA TYR A 123 12.53 -11.47 12.47
C TYR A 123 13.92 -11.31 11.85
N GLY A 124 14.80 -10.51 12.46
CA GLY A 124 16.17 -10.30 12.00
C GLY A 124 16.27 -9.21 10.93
N VAL A 125 16.40 -9.58 9.67
CA VAL A 125 16.61 -8.61 8.58
C VAL A 125 15.26 -8.12 8.06
N ILE A 126 15.06 -6.81 8.11
CA ILE A 126 13.91 -6.13 7.52
C ILE A 126 14.34 -5.15 6.43
N SER A 127 13.51 -4.97 5.40
CA SER A 127 13.73 -3.96 4.36
C SER A 127 12.55 -2.97 4.32
N PRO A 128 12.68 -1.81 4.99
CA PRO A 128 11.63 -0.79 4.98
C PRO A 128 11.57 -0.07 3.63
N ARG A 129 10.35 0.14 3.12
CA ARG A 129 10.07 0.86 1.88
C ARG A 129 8.90 1.80 2.11
N LYS A 130 9.08 3.08 1.76
CA LYS A 130 7.99 4.06 1.84
C LYS A 130 6.85 3.66 0.92
N VAL A 131 5.64 3.66 1.46
CA VAL A 131 4.40 3.45 0.70
C VAL A 131 3.56 4.72 0.80
N LYS A 132 2.89 5.05 -0.30
CA LYS A 132 1.94 6.16 -0.33
C LYS A 132 0.55 5.59 -0.07
N LEU A 133 0.00 5.91 1.10
CA LEU A 133 -1.38 5.69 1.46
C LEU A 133 -2.10 7.04 1.44
N GLN A 134 -3.38 7.05 1.11
CA GLN A 134 -4.21 8.24 1.11
C GLN A 134 -5.44 7.99 1.97
N VAL A 135 -5.55 8.71 3.08
CA VAL A 135 -6.73 8.75 3.94
C VAL A 135 -7.32 10.15 3.81
N GLU A 136 -8.64 10.23 3.65
CA GLU A 136 -9.32 11.50 3.50
C GLU A 136 -9.23 12.32 4.79
N GLY A 137 -8.84 13.60 4.68
CA GLY A 137 -8.76 14.50 5.83
C GLY A 137 -7.60 14.23 6.81
N ALA A 138 -6.63 13.39 6.44
CA ALA A 138 -5.51 13.07 7.31
C ALA A 138 -4.14 13.07 6.59
N THR A 139 -3.09 13.35 7.35
CA THR A 139 -1.70 13.20 6.91
C THR A 139 -1.23 11.78 7.24
N VAL A 140 -0.93 10.99 6.20
CA VAL A 140 -0.50 9.60 6.39
C VAL A 140 0.99 9.44 6.13
N THR A 141 1.70 8.87 7.10
CA THR A 141 3.06 8.38 6.93
C THR A 141 3.02 6.86 7.02
N ALA A 142 3.44 6.16 5.96
CA ALA A 142 3.39 4.71 5.92
C ALA A 142 4.68 4.09 5.37
N VAL A 143 5.07 2.97 5.99
CA VAL A 143 6.21 2.16 5.59
C VAL A 143 5.78 0.71 5.50
N ARG A 144 6.24 0.04 4.45
CA ARG A 144 6.17 -1.40 4.33
C ARG A 144 7.53 -2.01 4.64
N CYS A 145 7.59 -2.88 5.62
CA CYS A 145 8.76 -3.68 5.94
C CYS A 145 8.65 -5.05 5.27
N ASP A 146 9.60 -5.39 4.42
CA ASP A 146 9.76 -6.75 3.89
C ASP A 146 10.43 -7.62 4.97
N ILE A 147 9.77 -8.72 5.35
CA ILE A 147 10.16 -9.63 6.43
C ILE A 147 10.10 -11.06 5.91
N GLN A 148 11.16 -11.48 5.22
CA GLN A 148 11.30 -12.83 4.64
C GLN A 148 10.16 -13.19 3.67
N ALA A 149 9.12 -13.88 4.16
CA ALA A 149 7.96 -14.30 3.38
C ALA A 149 6.72 -13.41 3.61
N TYR A 150 6.82 -12.43 4.52
CA TYR A 150 5.74 -11.56 4.97
C TYR A 150 6.08 -10.09 4.74
N TYR A 151 5.04 -9.27 4.70
CA TYR A 151 5.11 -7.82 4.70
C TYR A 151 4.41 -7.30 5.94
N ALA A 152 5.11 -6.47 6.71
CA ALA A 152 4.47 -5.61 7.69
C ALA A 152 4.18 -4.26 7.05
N VAL A 153 2.98 -3.72 7.27
CA VAL A 153 2.58 -2.38 6.87
C VAL A 153 2.37 -1.58 8.14
N LEU A 154 3.18 -0.56 8.33
CA LEU A 154 3.12 0.35 9.47
C LEU A 154 2.66 1.70 8.94
N ALA A 155 1.62 2.27 9.54
CA ALA A 155 1.19 3.61 9.19
C ALA A 155 0.82 4.44 10.42
N THR A 156 1.11 5.73 10.33
CA THR A 156 0.66 6.77 11.25
C THR A 156 -0.25 7.70 10.45
N ILE A 157 -1.51 7.79 10.87
CA ILE A 157 -2.54 8.64 10.27
C ILE A 157 -2.81 9.77 11.26
N GLU A 158 -2.38 10.98 10.92
CA GLU A 158 -2.61 12.17 11.75
C GLU A 158 -3.78 12.98 11.21
N TYR A 159 -4.81 13.18 12.03
CA TYR A 159 -5.95 14.04 11.70
C TYR A 159 -5.72 15.47 12.21
N ASP A 160 -6.37 16.43 11.56
CA ASP A 160 -6.31 17.84 11.96
C ASP A 160 -6.91 18.10 13.36
N SER A 161 -7.73 17.17 13.88
CA SER A 161 -8.25 17.19 15.25
C SER A 161 -7.17 16.99 16.33
N GLY A 162 -5.99 16.49 15.94
CA GLY A 162 -4.94 16.06 16.86
C GLY A 162 -4.98 14.57 17.22
N ASP A 163 -6.03 13.86 16.81
CA ASP A 163 -6.11 12.40 16.90
C ASP A 163 -5.10 11.75 15.96
N VAL A 164 -4.48 10.68 16.42
CA VAL A 164 -3.55 9.86 15.63
C VAL A 164 -4.02 8.42 15.64
N ILE A 165 -4.12 7.81 14.46
CA ILE A 165 -4.34 6.36 14.34
C ILE A 165 -3.02 5.71 13.94
N TYR A 166 -2.61 4.75 14.76
CA TYR A 166 -1.47 3.88 14.51
C TYR A 166 -1.97 2.56 13.94
N VAL A 167 -1.38 2.17 12.81
CA VAL A 167 -1.79 1.01 12.03
C VAL A 167 -0.65 0.01 11.95
N SER A 168 -0.93 -1.22 12.34
CA SER A 168 -0.02 -2.36 12.22
C SER A 168 -0.70 -3.48 11.43
N GLY A 169 -0.28 -3.66 10.18
CA GLY A 169 -0.76 -4.73 9.30
C GLY A 169 0.31 -5.79 9.05
N LEU A 170 -0.08 -7.06 9.00
CA LEU A 170 0.79 -8.17 8.58
C LEU A 170 0.09 -8.99 7.51
N THR A 171 0.77 -9.24 6.39
CA THR A 171 0.24 -10.03 5.26
C THR A 171 1.35 -10.69 4.45
N LYS A 172 1.00 -11.56 3.51
CA LYS A 172 1.90 -12.04 2.45
C LYS A 172 1.76 -11.22 1.17
N LEU A 173 2.77 -11.32 0.30
CA LEU A 173 2.91 -10.50 -0.93
C LEU A 173 1.62 -10.36 -1.76
N ALA A 174 0.84 -11.44 -1.86
CA ALA A 174 -0.31 -11.52 -2.76
C ALA A 174 -1.49 -10.64 -2.33
N SER A 175 -1.54 -10.17 -1.08
CA SER A 175 -2.74 -9.57 -0.49
C SER A 175 -2.50 -8.19 0.12
N ILE A 176 -1.37 -7.54 -0.21
CA ILE A 176 -1.08 -6.20 0.31
C ILE A 176 -2.12 -5.15 -0.11
N SER A 177 -2.76 -5.34 -1.25
CA SER A 177 -3.83 -4.44 -1.70
C SER A 177 -5.03 -4.45 -0.77
N ASP A 178 -5.34 -5.59 -0.13
CA ASP A 178 -6.46 -5.71 0.80
C ASP A 178 -6.23 -4.85 2.05
N ILE A 179 -4.99 -4.89 2.58
CA ILE A 179 -4.58 -4.03 3.71
C ILE A 179 -4.58 -2.56 3.29
N VAL A 180 -4.02 -2.22 2.13
CA VAL A 180 -3.99 -0.82 1.67
C VAL A 180 -5.40 -0.27 1.56
N ASN A 181 -6.30 -1.02 0.92
CA ASN A 181 -7.70 -0.63 0.77
C ASN A 181 -8.40 -0.44 2.14
N LEU A 182 -8.13 -1.33 3.09
CA LEU A 182 -8.67 -1.22 4.45
C LEU A 182 -8.15 0.01 5.20
N VAL A 183 -6.85 0.31 5.09
CA VAL A 183 -6.25 1.45 5.80
C VAL A 183 -6.72 2.77 5.21
N GLU A 184 -6.98 2.82 3.91
CA GLU A 184 -7.48 4.02 3.23
C GLU A 184 -8.97 4.30 3.49
N SER A 185 -9.74 3.31 3.93
CA SER A 185 -11.14 3.48 4.32
C SER A 185 -11.34 3.85 5.79
N VAL A 186 -10.26 3.99 6.56
CA VAL A 186 -10.33 4.38 7.96
C VAL A 186 -10.77 5.83 8.10
N SER A 187 -11.68 6.06 9.03
CA SER A 187 -12.11 7.39 9.46
C SER A 187 -12.32 7.43 10.98
N LEU A 188 -12.63 8.60 11.51
CA LEU A 188 -13.02 8.81 12.91
C LEU A 188 -14.51 9.15 12.96
N THR A 189 -15.24 8.53 13.88
CA THR A 189 -16.63 8.92 14.24
C THR A 189 -16.68 10.24 14.99
#